data_AF-A0A7Y4U009-F1
#
_entry.id   AF-A0A7Y4U009-F1
#
_cell.length_a   1.000
_cell.length_b   1.000
_cell.length_c   1.000
_cell.angle_alpha   90.00
_cell.angle_beta   90.00
_cell.angle_gamma   90.00
#
_symmetry.space_group_name_H-M   'P 1'
#
loop_
_entity.id
_entity.type
_entity.pdbx_description
1 polymer ?
#
loop_
_entity_poly.entity_id
_entity_poly.type
_entity_poly.pdbx_seq_one_letter_code
_entity_poly.pdbx_strand_id
1 'polypeptide(L)'
;MEQVVTALASARDFFSNFDYALVDNALLTTLDLKIEQTVGHTPDQEANACWHRDLVELSEPKLMALIRAIAEKGEIARIPEKKMTQLIQRAVNVGRLDRTKLKKGLAAKLKV
;
A
#
# COMPACT_ATOMS: atom_id res chain seq x y z
N MET A 1 -7.25 -6.26 3.81
CA MET A 1 -7.04 -4.91 3.22
C MET A 1 -6.26 -3.96 4.14
N GLU A 2 -6.69 -3.72 5.39
CA GLU A 2 -6.02 -2.74 6.26
C GLU A 2 -4.52 -2.99 6.47
N GLN A 3 -4.07 -4.25 6.42
CA GLN A 3 -2.65 -4.60 6.53
C GLN A 3 -1.80 -4.08 5.38
N VAL A 4 -2.24 -4.24 4.13
CA VAL A 4 -1.52 -3.73 2.94
C VAL A 4 -1.43 -2.21 3.00
N VAL A 5 -2.53 -1.54 3.35
CA VAL A 5 -2.55 -0.09 3.51
C VAL A 5 -1.62 0.36 4.64
N THR A 6 -1.60 -0.36 5.76
CA THR A 6 -0.69 -0.09 6.89
C THR A 6 0.78 -0.25 6.46
N ALA A 7 1.10 -1.30 5.72
CA ALA A 7 2.44 -1.55 5.19
C ALA A 7 2.91 -0.39 4.29
N LEU A 8 2.10 0.01 3.30
CA LEU A 8 2.41 1.13 2.41
C LEU A 8 2.54 2.46 3.16
N ALA A 9 1.63 2.75 4.10
CA ALA A 9 1.68 3.97 4.88
C ALA A 9 2.91 4.03 5.80
N SER A 10 3.36 2.89 6.32
CA SER A 10 4.53 2.81 7.21
C SER A 10 5.86 3.15 6.52
N ALA A 11 5.92 3.11 5.18
CA ALA A 11 7.09 3.50 4.41
C ALA A 11 7.20 5.02 4.17
N ARG A 12 6.19 5.82 4.56
CA ARG A 12 6.16 7.28 4.36
C ARG A 12 6.94 8.02 5.45
N ASP A 13 7.19 9.31 5.23
CA ASP A 13 7.91 10.15 6.20
C ASP A 13 7.04 10.60 7.37
N PHE A 14 5.74 10.84 7.14
CA PHE A 14 4.82 11.42 8.12
C PHE A 14 3.43 10.79 8.07
N PHE A 15 2.74 10.82 9.21
CA PHE A 15 1.32 10.48 9.29
C PHE A 15 0.51 11.50 8.47
N SER A 16 -0.40 10.99 7.66
CA SER A 16 -1.33 11.77 6.85
C SER A 16 -2.52 10.88 6.48
N ASN A 17 -3.54 11.46 5.87
CA ASN A 17 -4.58 10.67 5.22
C ASN A 17 -3.95 9.76 4.17
N PHE A 18 -4.51 8.56 4.02
CA PHE A 18 -4.08 7.60 3.00
C PHE A 18 -5.24 7.34 2.04
N ASP A 19 -5.05 7.80 0.81
CA ASP A 19 -6.00 7.65 -0.28
C ASP A 19 -5.58 6.47 -1.15
N TYR A 20 -6.54 5.64 -1.53
CA TYR A 20 -6.31 4.48 -2.40
C TYR A 20 -7.55 4.21 -3.25
N ALA A 21 -7.33 3.53 -4.37
CA ALA A 21 -8.39 2.95 -5.18
C ALA A 21 -8.24 1.43 -5.15
N LEU A 22 -9.35 0.73 -4.89
CA LEU A 22 -9.44 -0.71 -5.09
C LEU A 22 -9.96 -1.00 -6.49
N VAL A 23 -9.33 -1.94 -7.16
CA VAL A 23 -9.78 -2.45 -8.46
C VAL A 23 -9.84 -3.96 -8.41
N ASP A 24 -10.80 -4.54 -9.14
CA ASP A 24 -10.87 -5.98 -9.33
C ASP A 24 -9.66 -6.47 -10.12
N ASN A 25 -9.05 -7.57 -9.68
CA ASN A 25 -7.93 -8.19 -10.39
C ASN A 25 -8.29 -8.61 -11.83
N ALA A 26 -9.55 -8.96 -12.09
CA ALA A 26 -10.04 -9.27 -13.44
C ALA A 26 -9.86 -8.09 -14.42
N LEU A 27 -9.83 -6.86 -13.91
CA LEU A 27 -9.53 -5.66 -14.70
C LEU A 27 -8.12 -5.72 -15.29
N LEU A 28 -7.14 -6.18 -14.51
CA LEU A 28 -5.74 -6.27 -14.93
C LEU A 28 -5.59 -7.28 -16.06
N THR A 29 -6.25 -8.43 -15.96
CA THR A 29 -6.30 -9.43 -17.03
C THR A 29 -6.93 -8.88 -18.31
N THR A 30 -8.03 -8.11 -18.18
CA THR A 30 -8.72 -7.51 -19.34
C THR A 30 -7.83 -6.49 -20.07
N LEU A 31 -6.92 -5.84 -19.35
CA LEU A 31 -5.97 -4.87 -19.89
C LEU A 31 -4.67 -5.50 -20.39
N ASP A 32 -4.57 -6.84 -20.37
CA ASP A 32 -3.35 -7.58 -20.73
C ASP A 32 -2.13 -7.11 -19.88
N LEU A 33 -2.35 -6.83 -18.60
CA LEU A 33 -1.30 -6.46 -17.65
C LEU A 33 -0.75 -7.69 -16.97
N LYS A 34 0.57 -7.81 -16.95
CA LYS A 34 1.27 -8.92 -16.29
C LYS A 34 1.61 -8.54 -14.85
N ILE A 35 1.36 -9.47 -13.94
CA ILE A 35 1.59 -9.31 -12.50
C ILE A 35 2.68 -10.32 -12.10
N GLU A 36 3.76 -9.84 -11.49
CA GLU A 36 4.84 -10.68 -11.00
C GLU A 36 4.98 -10.57 -9.48
N GLN A 37 5.29 -11.70 -8.83
CA GLN A 37 5.60 -11.69 -7.41
C GLN A 37 7.04 -11.25 -7.19
N THR A 38 7.19 -10.12 -6.52
CA THR A 38 8.45 -9.53 -6.10
C THR A 38 8.43 -9.27 -4.60
N VAL A 39 9.61 -9.05 -4.01
CA VAL A 39 9.72 -8.75 -2.58
C VAL A 39 9.55 -7.25 -2.38
N GLY A 40 8.52 -6.87 -1.62
CA GLY A 40 8.29 -5.46 -1.27
C GLY A 40 9.36 -4.89 -0.34
N HIS A 41 9.39 -3.56 -0.23
CA HIS A 41 10.38 -2.84 0.59
C HIS A 41 9.75 -2.01 1.71
N THR A 42 8.60 -2.46 2.24
CA THR A 42 7.97 -1.79 3.38
C THR A 42 8.53 -2.30 4.72
N PRO A 43 8.31 -1.56 5.82
CA PRO A 43 8.56 -2.06 7.18
C PRO A 43 7.74 -3.30 7.60
N ASP A 44 6.74 -3.74 6.84
CA ASP A 44 5.93 -4.93 7.07
C ASP A 44 6.46 -6.12 6.24
N GLN A 45 7.18 -7.04 6.90
CA GLN A 45 7.81 -8.17 6.19
C GLN A 45 6.79 -9.16 5.61
N GLU A 46 5.68 -9.40 6.32
CA GLU A 46 4.63 -10.29 5.85
C GLU A 46 3.97 -9.71 4.59
N ALA A 47 3.67 -8.41 4.59
CA ALA A 47 3.09 -7.78 3.42
C ALA A 47 4.02 -7.81 2.20
N ASN A 48 5.32 -7.59 2.43
CA ASN A 48 6.33 -7.67 1.38
C ASN A 48 6.42 -9.07 0.74
N ALA A 49 6.28 -10.13 1.53
CA ALA A 49 6.42 -11.51 1.07
C ALA A 49 5.12 -12.06 0.46
N CYS A 50 3.98 -11.77 1.08
CA CYS A 50 2.70 -12.41 0.75
C CYS A 50 1.90 -11.65 -0.31
N TRP A 51 1.84 -10.32 -0.24
CA TRP A 51 0.88 -9.53 -1.04
C TRP A 51 1.51 -8.54 -2.01
N HIS A 52 2.78 -8.18 -1.86
CA HIS A 52 3.43 -7.29 -2.84
C HIS A 52 3.56 -7.97 -4.20
N ARG A 53 3.21 -7.25 -5.26
CA ARG A 53 3.30 -7.67 -6.65
C ARG A 53 3.62 -6.44 -7.50
N ASP A 54 4.41 -6.63 -8.54
CA ASP A 54 4.71 -5.60 -9.52
C ASP A 54 3.87 -5.79 -10.79
N LEU A 55 3.42 -4.68 -11.37
CA LEU A 55 2.94 -4.66 -12.74
C LEU A 55 4.14 -4.52 -13.67
N VAL A 56 4.37 -5.54 -14.48
CA VAL A 56 5.48 -5.58 -15.44
C VAL A 56 4.95 -5.45 -16.87
N GLU A 57 5.86 -5.20 -17.82
CA GLU A 57 5.51 -5.04 -19.25
C GLU A 57 4.50 -3.90 -19.50
N LEU A 58 4.59 -2.84 -18.68
CA LEU A 58 3.74 -1.66 -18.74
C LEU A 58 4.21 -0.72 -19.87
N SER A 59 3.54 -0.79 -21.03
CA SER A 59 3.71 0.21 -22.08
C SER A 59 2.88 1.48 -21.81
N GLU A 60 3.19 2.60 -22.45
CA GLU A 60 2.43 3.85 -22.30
C GLU A 60 0.91 3.66 -22.60
N PRO A 61 0.49 2.98 -23.68
CA PRO A 61 -0.93 2.70 -23.91
C PRO A 61 -1.58 1.86 -22.80
N LYS A 62 -0.86 0.85 -22.26
CA LYS A 62 -1.34 0.01 -21.16
C LYS A 62 -1.49 0.81 -19.87
N LEU A 63 -0.54 1.70 -19.56
CA LEU A 63 -0.63 2.62 -18.43
C LEU A 63 -1.82 3.56 -18.55
N MET A 64 -2.04 4.16 -19.72
CA MET A 64 -3.18 5.05 -19.94
C MET A 64 -4.52 4.30 -19.81
N ALA A 65 -4.61 3.07 -20.30
CA ALA A 65 -5.79 2.23 -20.13
C ALA A 65 -6.04 1.90 -18.64
N LEU A 66 -4.97 1.60 -17.89
CA LEU A 66 -5.06 1.35 -16.45
C LEU A 66 -5.56 2.57 -15.68
N ILE A 67 -5.01 3.76 -15.95
CA ILE A 67 -5.43 5.01 -15.30
C ILE A 67 -6.92 5.27 -15.54
N ARG A 68 -7.39 5.13 -16.79
CA ARG A 68 -8.82 5.28 -17.12
C ARG A 68 -9.67 4.26 -16.38
N ALA A 69 -9.24 3.00 -16.37
CA ALA A 69 -9.97 1.93 -15.73
C ALA A 69 -10.07 2.11 -14.20
N ILE A 70 -9.00 2.58 -13.53
CA ILE A 70 -9.03 2.96 -12.12
C ILE A 70 -9.99 4.14 -11.89
N ALA A 71 -10.00 5.15 -12.77
CA ALA A 71 -10.88 6.30 -12.64
C ALA A 71 -12.37 5.93 -12.82
N GLU A 72 -12.68 5.01 -13.73
CA GLU A 72 -14.06 4.60 -14.04
C GLU A 72 -14.61 3.53 -13.09
N LYS A 73 -13.77 2.59 -12.66
CA LYS A 73 -14.19 1.38 -11.94
C LYS A 73 -13.57 1.23 -10.55
N GLY A 74 -12.62 2.10 -10.19
CA GLY A 74 -11.95 2.04 -8.91
C GLY A 74 -12.86 2.46 -7.77
N GLU A 75 -12.90 1.65 -6.71
CA GLU A 75 -13.53 2.03 -5.45
C GLU A 75 -12.55 2.92 -4.68
N ILE A 76 -12.79 4.23 -4.73
CA ILE A 76 -11.95 5.22 -4.04
C ILE A 76 -12.29 5.22 -2.55
N ALA A 77 -11.25 5.10 -1.71
CA ALA A 77 -11.39 5.14 -0.27
C ALA A 77 -10.25 5.94 0.37
N ARG A 78 -10.57 6.50 1.55
CA ARG A 78 -9.64 7.28 2.38
C ARG A 78 -9.58 6.67 3.78
N ILE A 79 -8.37 6.49 4.30
CA ILE A 79 -8.14 6.27 5.72
C ILE A 79 -7.70 7.58 6.36
N PRO A 80 -8.48 8.16 7.29
CA PRO A 80 -8.09 9.38 7.99
C PRO A 80 -6.79 9.19 8.78
N GLU A 81 -5.97 10.25 8.89
CA GLU A 81 -4.69 10.22 9.62
C GLU A 81 -4.83 9.59 11.00
N LYS A 82 -5.86 9.96 11.77
CA LYS A 82 -6.10 9.41 13.11
C LYS A 82 -6.24 7.88 13.10
N LYS A 83 -7.00 7.33 12.16
CA LYS A 83 -7.15 5.87 12.00
C LYS A 83 -5.85 5.24 11.52
N MET A 84 -5.14 5.90 10.60
CA MET A 84 -3.83 5.43 10.12
C MET A 84 -2.80 5.32 11.25
N THR A 85 -2.74 6.34 12.12
CA THR A 85 -1.87 6.34 13.29
C THR A 85 -2.18 5.17 14.22
N GLN A 86 -3.47 4.89 14.47
CA GLN A 86 -3.89 3.74 15.28
C GLN A 86 -3.48 2.40 14.64
N LEU A 87 -3.62 2.26 13.33
CA LEU A 87 -3.24 1.05 12.60
C LEU A 87 -1.74 0.78 12.67
N ILE A 88 -0.92 1.80 12.41
CA ILE A 88 0.55 1.69 12.49
C ILE A 88 1.00 1.43 13.93
N GLN A 89 0.46 2.15 14.92
CA GLN A 89 0.78 1.93 16.33
C GLN A 89 0.47 0.50 16.76
N ARG A 90 -0.73 0.00 16.41
CA ARG A 90 -1.12 -1.38 16.71
C ARG A 90 -0.16 -2.37 16.05
N ALA A 91 0.19 -2.16 14.78
CA ALA A 91 1.07 -3.05 14.04
C ALA A 91 2.50 -3.08 14.59
N VAL A 92 3.01 -1.95 15.11
CA VAL A 92 4.28 -1.91 15.86
C VAL A 92 4.15 -2.66 17.19
N ASN A 93 3.08 -2.42 17.95
CA ASN A 93 2.90 -3.03 19.27
C ASN A 93 2.79 -4.56 19.22
N VAL A 94 2.24 -5.12 18.14
CA VAL A 94 2.16 -6.58 17.94
C VAL A 94 3.39 -7.15 17.21
N GLY A 95 4.44 -6.36 17.00
CA GLY A 95 5.70 -6.79 16.39
C GLY A 95 5.64 -7.05 14.89
N ARG A 96 4.55 -6.67 14.21
CA ARG A 96 4.38 -6.87 12.76
C ARG A 96 5.19 -5.86 11.94
N LEU A 97 5.23 -4.60 12.40
CA LEU A 97 6.10 -3.58 11.83
C LEU A 97 7.37 -3.47 12.66
N ASP A 98 8.51 -3.55 12.00
CA ASP A 98 9.79 -3.24 12.62
C ASP A 98 9.93 -1.72 12.80
N ARG A 99 9.82 -1.25 14.06
CA ARG A 99 9.94 0.17 14.40
C ARG A 99 11.27 0.76 13.94
N THR A 100 12.35 -0.02 13.92
CA THR A 100 13.68 0.47 13.54
C THR A 100 13.77 0.78 12.04
N LYS A 101 12.87 0.22 11.24
CA LYS A 101 12.74 0.47 9.81
C LYS A 101 11.77 1.61 9.48
N LEU A 102 11.06 2.15 10.47
CA LEU A 102 10.21 3.33 10.26
C LEU A 102 11.08 4.57 10.08
N LYS A 103 10.64 5.45 9.18
CA LYS A 103 11.27 6.76 9.02
C LYS A 103 11.09 7.62 10.27
N LYS A 104 12.06 8.51 10.53
CA LYS A 104 12.12 9.33 11.76
C LYS A 104 10.83 10.09 12.06
N GLY A 105 10.19 10.66 11.04
CA GLY A 105 8.95 11.44 11.22
C GLY A 105 7.76 10.61 11.70
N LEU A 106 7.63 9.36 11.24
CA LEU A 106 6.63 8.42 11.77
C LEU A 106 7.02 7.93 13.17
N ALA A 107 8.28 7.51 13.34
CA ALA A 107 8.75 6.93 14.61
C ALA A 107 8.62 7.88 15.81
N ALA A 108 8.74 9.20 15.59
CA ALA A 108 8.63 10.23 16.60
C ALA A 108 7.20 10.47 17.13
N LYS A 109 6.18 10.19 16.30
CA LYS A 109 4.76 10.41 16.65
C LYS A 109 4.10 9.18 17.31
N LEU A 110 4.76 8.04 17.32
CA LEU A 110 4.29 6.82 17.98
C LEU A 110 4.47 6.93 19.50
N LYS A 111 3.38 6.75 20.24
CA LYS A 111 3.37 6.69 21.70
C LYS A 111 3.49 5.22 22.09
N VAL A 112 4.66 4.82 22.58
CA VAL A 112 4.90 3.49 23.15
C VAL A 112 4.85 3.60 24.66
#